data_AF-A0A959EJN9-F1
#
_entry.id   AF-A0A959EJN9-F1
#
_cell.length_a   1.000
_cell.length_b   1.000
_cell.length_c   1.000
_cell.angle_alpha   90.00
_cell.angle_beta   90.00
_cell.angle_gamma   90.00
#
_symmetry.space_group_name_H-M   'P 1'
#
loop_
_entity.id
_entity.type
_entity.pdbx_description
1 polymer ?
#
loop_
_entity_poly.entity_id
_entity_poly.type
_entity_poly.pdbx_seq_one_letter_code
_entity_poly.pdbx_strand_id
1 'polypeptide(L)'
;FVWATSWGVSTRLIGGLIMAHSDDSGLVLPPKLASTQVVIVPIPKPSPEIGEVADKIMKALKDKGITVKYDKDDQKRPGFKFADHEMKGIPVRLGIGMRDLEKGQVEVARRDTKEKTFVPLDGVADYVAQLLEDIQQNLFNRAKAFRDEHTTQVDSFDDFKSIVDTPK
;
A
#
# COMPACT_ATOMS: atom_id res chain seq x y z
N PHE A 1 44.65 1.92 -23.65
CA PHE A 1 43.79 2.73 -22.78
C PHE A 1 42.60 1.89 -22.33
N VAL A 2 42.17 2.01 -21.07
CA VAL A 2 40.99 1.29 -20.53
C VAL A 2 39.93 2.32 -20.20
N TRP A 3 38.71 2.11 -20.68
CA TRP A 3 37.54 2.90 -20.32
C TRP A 3 36.78 2.15 -19.24
N ALA A 4 36.92 2.59 -17.98
CA ALA A 4 36.28 1.97 -16.84
C ALA A 4 35.21 2.88 -16.23
N THR A 5 34.16 2.28 -15.67
CA THR A 5 33.06 2.96 -14.98
C THR A 5 32.79 2.32 -13.62
N SER A 6 32.26 3.09 -12.67
CA SER A 6 31.86 2.60 -11.34
C SER A 6 30.55 3.24 -10.88
N TRP A 7 29.67 2.47 -10.25
CA TRP A 7 28.40 2.92 -9.69
C TRP A 7 28.11 2.19 -8.37
N GLY A 8 27.34 2.81 -7.48
CA GLY A 8 26.96 2.21 -6.20
C GLY A 8 25.59 2.68 -5.73
N VAL A 9 24.85 1.76 -5.10
CA VAL A 9 23.56 2.01 -4.45
C VAL A 9 23.60 1.43 -3.04
N SER A 10 22.85 2.02 -2.10
CA SER A 10 22.84 1.59 -0.70
C SER A 10 21.44 1.59 -0.11
N THR A 11 21.33 1.16 1.14
CA THR A 11 20.08 1.17 1.93
C THR A 11 19.47 2.55 2.11
N ARG A 12 20.18 3.63 1.77
CA ARG A 12 19.65 5.01 1.74
C ARG A 12 18.39 5.12 0.87
N LEU A 13 18.25 4.28 -0.16
CA LEU A 13 17.04 4.23 -1.00
C LEU A 13 15.78 3.87 -0.21
N ILE A 14 15.90 3.03 0.83
CA ILE A 14 14.77 2.67 1.71
C ILE A 14 14.33 3.90 2.53
N GLY A 15 15.28 4.67 3.05
CA GLY A 15 14.97 5.91 3.76
C GLY A 15 14.27 6.94 2.85
N GLY A 16 14.74 7.09 1.61
CA GLY A 16 14.11 7.94 0.60
C GLY A 16 12.68 7.51 0.28
N LEU A 17 12.44 6.21 0.12
CA LEU A 17 11.10 5.65 -0.10
C LEU A 17 10.16 5.95 1.07
N ILE A 18 10.63 5.75 2.30
CA ILE A 18 9.83 6.01 3.51
C ILE A 18 9.42 7.48 3.56
N MET A 19 10.38 8.40 3.38
CA MET A 19 10.10 9.85 3.41
C MET A 19 9.19 10.31 2.27
N ALA A 20 9.28 9.70 1.08
CA ALA A 20 8.52 10.11 -0.10
C ALA A 20 7.04 9.69 -0.09
N HIS A 21 6.69 8.62 0.65
CA HIS A 21 5.36 8.03 0.55
C HIS A 21 4.58 7.98 1.87
N SER A 22 5.26 7.86 3.00
CA SER A 22 4.60 7.71 4.30
C SER A 22 3.80 8.96 4.69
N ASP A 23 2.84 8.78 5.57
CA ASP A 23 1.96 9.85 6.06
C ASP A 23 1.86 9.82 7.60
N ASP A 24 1.04 10.69 8.19
CA ASP A 24 0.83 10.77 9.65
C ASP A 24 0.30 9.48 10.29
N SER A 25 -0.26 8.57 9.48
CA SER A 25 -0.79 7.28 9.92
C SER A 25 0.24 6.15 9.82
N GLY A 26 1.46 6.43 9.33
CA GLY A 26 2.58 5.49 9.27
C GLY A 26 3.06 5.22 7.85
N LEU A 27 3.62 4.02 7.64
CA LEU A 27 4.22 3.66 6.35
C LEU A 27 3.17 3.60 5.24
N VAL A 28 3.58 3.96 4.03
CA VAL A 28 2.85 3.68 2.78
C VAL A 28 3.85 3.04 1.83
N LEU A 29 3.78 1.71 1.71
CA LEU A 29 4.76 0.97 0.93
C LEU A 29 4.27 0.74 -0.50
N PRO A 30 5.12 0.98 -1.52
CA PRO A 30 4.84 0.54 -2.88
C PRO A 30 4.61 -0.98 -2.92
N PRO A 31 3.55 -1.47 -3.58
CA PRO A 31 3.22 -2.89 -3.66
C PRO A 31 4.37 -3.81 -4.08
N LYS A 32 5.27 -3.36 -4.96
CA LYS A 32 6.42 -4.16 -5.43
C LYS A 32 7.51 -4.36 -4.36
N LEU A 33 7.48 -3.59 -3.27
CA LEU A 33 8.45 -3.62 -2.19
C LEU A 33 7.84 -4.02 -0.84
N ALA A 34 6.52 -4.08 -0.74
CA ALA A 34 5.82 -4.51 0.47
C ALA A 34 6.06 -6.01 0.73
N SER A 35 6.51 -6.36 1.94
CA SER A 35 6.71 -7.76 2.34
C SER A 35 5.40 -8.53 2.43
N THR A 36 4.32 -7.85 2.79
CA THR A 36 2.94 -8.32 2.71
C THR A 36 2.15 -7.29 1.92
N GLN A 37 1.62 -7.69 0.78
CA GLN A 37 0.84 -6.81 -0.11
C GLN A 37 -0.61 -6.73 0.33
N VAL A 38 -1.17 -7.85 0.79
CA VAL A 38 -2.58 -7.98 1.18
C VAL A 38 -2.70 -8.57 2.58
N VAL A 39 -3.54 -7.97 3.42
CA VAL A 39 -3.93 -8.56 4.71
C VAL A 39 -5.42 -8.81 4.75
N ILE A 40 -5.83 -10.02 5.15
CA ILE A 40 -7.21 -10.38 5.38
C ILE A 40 -7.49 -10.27 6.88
N VAL A 41 -8.53 -9.52 7.25
CA VAL A 41 -8.94 -9.31 8.64
C VAL A 41 -10.42 -9.70 8.80
N PRO A 42 -10.73 -10.64 9.69
CA PRO A 42 -12.12 -11.04 9.96
C PRO A 42 -12.83 -9.98 10.81
N ILE A 43 -14.12 -9.75 10.55
CA ILE A 43 -14.95 -8.77 11.25
C ILE A 43 -16.22 -9.48 11.77
N PRO A 44 -16.46 -9.59 13.10
CA PRO A 44 -15.63 -9.14 14.22
C PRO A 44 -14.62 -10.19 14.73
N LYS A 45 -14.90 -11.49 14.53
CA LYS A 45 -14.05 -12.60 14.97
C LYS A 45 -13.90 -13.63 13.85
N PRO A 46 -12.81 -14.41 13.84
CA PRO A 46 -12.69 -15.56 12.94
C PRO A 46 -13.86 -16.54 13.16
N SER A 47 -14.48 -16.99 12.08
CA SER A 47 -15.42 -18.11 12.06
C SER A 47 -14.95 -19.14 11.03
N PRO A 48 -15.43 -20.40 11.09
CA PRO A 48 -15.09 -21.42 10.08
C PRO A 48 -15.42 -20.94 8.66
N GLU A 49 -16.60 -20.34 8.47
CA GLU A 49 -17.05 -19.81 7.17
C GLU A 49 -16.15 -18.69 6.65
N ILE A 50 -15.75 -17.75 7.52
CA ILE A 50 -14.80 -16.69 7.15
C ILE A 50 -13.43 -17.29 6.83
N GLY A 51 -13.00 -18.29 7.59
CA GLY A 51 -11.73 -18.99 7.38
C GLY A 51 -11.66 -19.66 6.02
N GLU A 52 -12.71 -20.39 5.63
CA GLU A 52 -12.77 -21.05 4.32
C GLU A 52 -12.71 -20.05 3.16
N VAL A 53 -13.43 -18.93 3.27
CA VAL A 53 -13.41 -17.88 2.25
C VAL A 53 -12.04 -17.19 2.22
N ALA A 54 -11.46 -16.88 3.38
CA ALA A 54 -10.13 -16.31 3.48
C ALA A 54 -9.09 -17.23 2.83
N ASP A 55 -9.11 -18.53 3.11
CA ASP A 55 -8.18 -19.50 2.52
C ASP A 55 -8.34 -19.61 1.01
N LYS A 56 -9.57 -19.57 0.48
CA LYS A 56 -9.84 -19.53 -0.96
C LYS A 56 -9.24 -18.27 -1.61
N ILE A 57 -9.48 -17.10 -1.03
CA ILE A 57 -8.92 -15.83 -1.51
C ILE A 57 -7.40 -15.85 -1.44
N MET A 58 -6.84 -16.33 -0.32
CA MET A 58 -5.39 -16.43 -0.14
C MET A 58 -4.75 -17.31 -1.21
N LYS A 59 -5.36 -18.45 -1.53
CA LYS A 59 -4.88 -19.33 -2.59
C LYS A 59 -4.89 -18.62 -3.94
N ALA A 60 -6.01 -18.02 -4.32
CA ALA A 60 -6.16 -17.31 -5.59
C ALA A 60 -5.16 -16.14 -5.74
N LEU A 61 -4.89 -15.39 -4.65
CA LEU A 61 -3.89 -14.34 -4.64
C LEU A 61 -2.46 -14.88 -4.75
N LYS A 62 -2.14 -15.97 -4.03
CA LYS A 62 -0.82 -16.61 -4.10
C LYS A 62 -0.54 -17.21 -5.49
N ASP A 63 -1.55 -17.75 -6.16
CA ASP A 63 -1.44 -18.25 -7.54
C ASP A 63 -1.06 -17.14 -8.53
N LYS A 64 -1.32 -15.86 -8.17
CA LYS A 64 -0.89 -14.66 -8.91
C LYS A 64 0.45 -14.08 -8.43
N GLY A 65 1.13 -14.72 -7.49
CA GLY A 65 2.38 -14.24 -6.90
C GLY A 65 2.21 -13.14 -5.85
N ILE A 66 0.98 -12.90 -5.35
CA ILE A 66 0.70 -11.85 -4.39
C ILE A 66 0.94 -12.36 -2.96
N THR A 67 1.69 -11.60 -2.16
CA THR A 67 1.94 -11.93 -0.76
C THR A 67 0.75 -11.54 0.12
N VAL A 68 0.15 -12.54 0.75
CA VAL A 68 -1.08 -12.37 1.55
C VAL A 68 -0.94 -12.99 2.93
N LYS A 69 -1.46 -12.27 3.94
CA LYS A 69 -1.51 -12.71 5.34
C LYS A 69 -2.94 -12.70 5.85
N TYR A 70 -3.34 -13.74 6.58
CA TYR A 70 -4.60 -13.76 7.33
C TYR A 70 -4.36 -13.47 8.82
N ASP A 71 -4.99 -12.44 9.35
CA ASP A 71 -4.91 -12.06 10.77
C ASP A 71 -6.06 -12.69 11.57
N LYS A 72 -5.80 -13.91 12.06
CA LYS A 72 -6.73 -14.69 12.88
C LYS A 72 -6.66 -14.43 14.39
N ASP A 73 -5.93 -13.40 14.85
CA ASP A 73 -5.77 -13.09 16.27
C ASP A 73 -7.10 -12.63 16.88
N ASP A 74 -7.82 -13.50 17.57
CA ASP A 74 -9.17 -13.20 18.10
C ASP A 74 -9.15 -12.39 19.41
N GLN A 75 -7.97 -12.18 20.01
CA GLN A 75 -7.80 -11.36 21.21
C GLN A 75 -7.81 -9.86 20.88
N LYS A 76 -7.37 -9.50 19.67
CA LYS A 76 -7.32 -8.10 19.22
C LYS A 76 -8.63 -7.67 18.54
N ARG A 77 -9.12 -6.51 18.95
CA ARG A 77 -10.28 -5.86 18.30
C ARG A 77 -9.95 -5.53 16.83
N PRO A 78 -10.89 -5.70 15.88
CA PRO A 78 -10.66 -5.39 14.47
C PRO A 78 -10.12 -3.99 14.20
N GLY A 79 -10.63 -2.97 14.92
CA GLY A 79 -10.12 -1.60 14.78
C GLY A 79 -8.64 -1.45 15.15
N PHE A 80 -8.15 -2.20 16.15
CA PHE A 80 -6.73 -2.21 16.49
C PHE A 80 -5.91 -2.87 15.37
N LYS A 81 -6.40 -3.98 14.80
CA LYS A 81 -5.73 -4.64 13.67
C LYS A 81 -5.65 -3.73 12.45
N PHE A 82 -6.72 -2.99 12.17
CA PHE A 82 -6.74 -2.04 11.07
C PHE A 82 -5.65 -0.98 11.23
N ALA A 83 -5.58 -0.35 12.40
CA ALA A 83 -4.54 0.64 12.69
C ALA A 83 -3.12 0.04 12.66
N ASP A 84 -2.92 -1.17 13.19
CA ASP A 84 -1.61 -1.86 13.17
C ASP A 84 -1.12 -2.15 11.74
N HIS A 85 -2.01 -2.65 10.88
CA HIS A 85 -1.67 -2.94 9.48
C HIS A 85 -1.53 -1.67 8.64
N GLU A 86 -2.32 -0.64 8.93
CA GLU A 86 -2.18 0.69 8.31
C GLU A 86 -0.84 1.34 8.69
N MET A 87 -0.45 1.28 9.97
CA MET A 87 0.84 1.77 10.45
C MET A 87 2.03 1.07 9.77
N LYS A 88 1.91 -0.24 9.52
CA LYS A 88 2.90 -1.05 8.81
C LYS A 88 2.92 -0.81 7.30
N GLY A 89 1.93 -0.11 6.76
CA GLY A 89 1.86 0.26 5.35
C GLY A 89 1.53 -0.90 4.42
N ILE A 90 0.75 -1.89 4.88
CA ILE A 90 0.26 -2.95 4.01
C ILE A 90 -0.65 -2.32 2.94
N PRO A 91 -0.36 -2.46 1.63
CA PRO A 91 -1.05 -1.73 0.57
C PRO A 91 -2.57 -1.94 0.53
N VAL A 92 -3.03 -3.18 0.72
CA VAL A 92 -4.45 -3.56 0.62
C VAL A 92 -4.88 -4.35 1.86
N ARG A 93 -6.01 -3.97 2.44
CA ARG A 93 -6.70 -4.75 3.47
C ARG A 93 -8.02 -5.29 2.94
N LEU A 94 -8.27 -6.57 3.15
CA LEU A 94 -9.55 -7.23 2.91
C LEU A 94 -10.27 -7.45 4.24
N GLY A 95 -11.41 -6.79 4.43
CA GLY A 95 -12.31 -7.01 5.56
C GLY A 95 -13.38 -8.04 5.21
N ILE A 96 -13.39 -9.17 5.91
CA ILE A 96 -14.40 -10.23 5.69
C ILE A 96 -15.28 -10.33 6.94
N GLY A 97 -16.56 -9.99 6.79
CA GLY A 97 -17.57 -10.17 7.82
C GLY A 97 -18.75 -11.01 7.32
N MET A 98 -19.47 -11.64 8.25
CA MET A 98 -20.61 -12.51 7.92
C MET A 98 -21.66 -11.81 7.05
N ARG A 99 -22.00 -10.55 7.38
CA ARG A 99 -22.98 -9.75 6.63
C ARG A 99 -22.57 -9.47 5.18
N ASP A 100 -21.27 -9.36 4.93
CA ASP A 100 -20.75 -9.13 3.58
C ASP A 100 -20.63 -10.43 2.81
N LEU A 101 -20.30 -11.54 3.49
CA LEU A 101 -20.36 -12.89 2.92
C LEU A 101 -21.77 -13.28 2.47
N GLU A 102 -22.80 -12.98 3.28
CA GLU A 102 -24.21 -13.20 2.92
C GLU A 102 -24.61 -12.43 1.65
N LYS A 103 -23.96 -11.29 1.39
CA LYS A 103 -24.16 -10.47 0.19
C LYS A 103 -23.21 -10.85 -0.96
N GLY A 104 -22.33 -11.83 -0.75
CA GLY A 104 -21.34 -12.25 -1.74
C GLY A 104 -20.25 -11.22 -2.02
N GLN A 105 -19.90 -10.35 -1.07
CA GLN A 105 -18.94 -9.26 -1.24
C GLN A 105 -17.87 -9.24 -0.14
N VAL A 106 -16.80 -8.48 -0.37
CA VAL A 106 -15.71 -8.24 0.57
C VAL A 106 -15.35 -6.75 0.61
N GLU A 107 -15.05 -6.22 1.79
CA GLU A 107 -14.53 -4.85 1.93
C GLU A 107 -13.06 -4.83 1.49
N VAL A 108 -12.73 -4.01 0.50
CA VAL A 108 -11.35 -3.72 0.09
C VAL A 108 -11.01 -2.30 0.52
N ALA A 109 -9.97 -2.16 1.35
CA ALA A 109 -9.47 -0.87 1.80
C ALA A 109 -8.05 -0.63 1.28
N ARG A 110 -7.82 0.56 0.72
CA ARG A 110 -6.53 1.00 0.21
C ARG A 110 -5.74 1.76 1.26
N ARG A 111 -4.43 1.53 1.35
CA ARG A 111 -3.58 2.25 2.30
C ARG A 111 -3.19 3.66 1.83
N ASP A 112 -2.98 3.85 0.53
CA ASP A 112 -2.46 5.10 -0.05
C ASP A 112 -3.48 6.25 -0.02
N THR A 113 -4.76 5.93 -0.23
CA THR A 113 -5.88 6.89 -0.32
C THR A 113 -6.89 6.78 0.83
N LYS A 114 -6.83 5.70 1.62
CA LYS A 114 -7.79 5.36 2.69
C LYS A 114 -9.22 5.11 2.19
N GLU A 115 -9.39 4.94 0.88
CA GLU A 115 -10.66 4.59 0.25
C GLU A 115 -11.08 3.15 0.60
N LYS A 116 -12.39 2.95 0.70
CA LYS A 116 -13.00 1.64 0.94
C LYS A 116 -14.05 1.36 -0.13
N THR A 117 -14.01 0.16 -0.68
CA THR A 117 -14.92 -0.30 -1.72
C THR A 117 -15.38 -1.71 -1.40
N PHE A 118 -16.65 -2.03 -1.68
CA PHE A 118 -17.13 -3.41 -1.63
C PHE A 118 -17.01 -4.03 -3.02
N VAL A 119 -16.39 -5.20 -3.07
CA VAL A 119 -16.14 -5.94 -4.32
C VAL A 119 -16.76 -7.32 -4.20
N PRO A 120 -17.35 -7.87 -5.26
CA PRO A 120 -17.81 -9.25 -5.26
C PRO A 120 -16.69 -10.22 -4.85
N LEU A 121 -17.05 -11.30 -4.15
CA LEU A 121 -16.12 -12.38 -3.82
C LEU A 121 -15.58 -13.04 -5.10
N ASP A 122 -16.43 -13.15 -6.11
CA ASP A 122 -16.02 -13.61 -7.42
C ASP A 122 -15.15 -12.56 -8.12
N GLY A 123 -14.00 -12.97 -8.65
CA GLY A 123 -13.04 -12.05 -9.28
C GLY A 123 -12.26 -11.13 -8.31
N VAL A 124 -12.40 -11.26 -6.98
CA VAL A 124 -11.67 -10.42 -6.02
C VAL A 124 -10.15 -10.49 -6.21
N ALA A 125 -9.62 -11.66 -6.56
CA ALA A 125 -8.17 -11.84 -6.75
C ALA A 125 -7.66 -11.07 -7.97
N ASP A 126 -8.44 -11.00 -9.07
CA ASP A 126 -8.12 -10.20 -10.25
C ASP A 126 -8.21 -8.71 -9.94
N TYR A 127 -9.28 -8.30 -9.24
CA TYR A 127 -9.44 -6.92 -8.80
C TYR A 127 -8.28 -6.46 -7.93
N VAL A 128 -7.87 -7.25 -6.93
CA VAL A 128 -6.76 -6.91 -6.04
C VAL A 128 -5.43 -6.87 -6.81
N ALA A 129 -5.21 -7.75 -7.78
CA ALA A 129 -4.01 -7.72 -8.61
C ALA A 129 -3.91 -6.41 -9.41
N GLN A 130 -5.00 -5.99 -10.06
CA GLN A 130 -5.06 -4.70 -10.75
C GLN A 130 -4.88 -3.52 -9.79
N LEU A 131 -5.55 -3.58 -8.64
CA LEU A 131 -5.46 -2.54 -7.62
C LEU A 131 -4.03 -2.34 -7.10
N LEU A 132 -3.23 -3.40 -6.97
CA LEU A 132 -1.83 -3.27 -6.58
C LEU A 132 -0.99 -2.56 -7.65
N GLU A 133 -1.24 -2.78 -8.95
CA GLU A 133 -0.58 -2.00 -10.01
C GLU A 133 -1.06 -0.53 -10.01
N ASP A 134 -2.35 -0.29 -9.77
CA ASP A 134 -2.91 1.06 -9.70
C ASP A 134 -2.33 1.85 -8.52
N ILE A 135 -2.19 1.22 -7.34
CA ILE A 135 -1.55 1.83 -6.16
C ILE A 135 -0.08 2.13 -6.48
N GLN A 136 0.65 1.21 -7.12
CA GLN A 136 2.04 1.41 -7.51
C GLN A 136 2.18 2.63 -8.43
N GLN A 137 1.31 2.77 -9.43
CA GLN A 137 1.32 3.89 -10.36
C GLN A 137 0.87 5.19 -9.69
N ASN A 138 -0.11 5.15 -8.79
CA ASN A 138 -0.58 6.30 -8.04
C ASN A 138 0.55 6.90 -7.18
N LEU A 139 1.25 6.07 -6.40
CA LEU A 139 2.36 6.51 -5.57
C LEU A 139 3.49 7.16 -6.38
N PHE A 140 3.80 6.58 -7.55
CA PHE A 140 4.78 7.17 -8.47
C PHE A 140 4.31 8.52 -9.01
N ASN A 141 3.07 8.61 -9.51
CA ASN A 141 2.52 9.84 -10.07
C ASN A 141 2.45 10.96 -9.03
N ARG A 142 2.04 10.64 -7.80
CA ARG A 142 1.98 11.58 -6.68
C ARG A 142 3.37 12.12 -6.33
N ALA A 143 4.37 11.25 -6.20
CA ALA A 143 5.74 11.67 -5.91
C ALA A 143 6.37 12.47 -7.07
N LYS A 144 6.04 12.10 -8.32
CA LYS A 144 6.48 12.83 -9.51
C LYS A 144 5.88 14.24 -9.54
N ALA A 145 4.56 14.36 -9.36
CA ALA A 145 3.88 15.65 -9.31
C ALA A 145 4.45 16.54 -8.20
N PHE A 146 4.62 16.00 -6.99
CA PHE A 146 5.24 16.72 -5.89
C PHE A 146 6.64 17.26 -6.25
N ARG A 147 7.51 16.41 -6.82
CA ARG A 147 8.83 16.83 -7.28
C ARG A 147 8.73 17.95 -8.33
N ASP A 148 7.86 17.79 -9.32
CA ASP A 148 7.73 18.74 -10.43
C ASP A 148 7.18 20.10 -9.93
N GLU A 149 6.22 20.11 -9.00
CA GLU A 149 5.66 21.32 -8.37
C GLU A 149 6.67 22.06 -7.47
N HIS A 150 7.57 21.32 -6.83
CA HIS A 150 8.62 21.85 -5.95
C HIS A 150 9.97 22.05 -6.68
N THR A 151 10.00 21.88 -8.01
CA THR A 151 11.15 22.23 -8.84
C THR A 151 10.92 23.61 -9.45
N THR A 152 11.84 24.54 -9.19
CA THR A 152 11.76 25.91 -9.73
C THR A 152 13.04 26.24 -10.48
N GLN A 153 12.90 26.69 -11.73
CA GLN A 153 14.03 27.20 -12.52
C GLN A 153 14.38 28.61 -12.04
N VAL A 154 15.68 28.87 -11.90
CA VAL A 154 16.22 30.17 -11.49
C VAL A 154 17.33 30.59 -12.45
N ASP A 155 17.27 31.83 -12.92
CA ASP A 155 18.24 32.38 -13.88
C ASP A 155 19.14 33.47 -13.25
N SER A 156 18.94 33.78 -11.96
CA SER A 156 19.78 34.72 -11.21
C SER A 156 20.07 34.24 -9.77
N PHE A 157 21.15 34.73 -9.19
CA PHE A 157 21.53 34.40 -7.81
C PHE A 157 20.59 35.00 -6.76
N ASP A 158 19.97 36.14 -7.06
CA ASP A 158 19.02 36.79 -6.15
C ASP A 158 17.70 36.01 -6.10
N ASP A 159 17.21 35.52 -7.25
CA ASP A 159 16.03 34.63 -7.30
C ASP A 159 16.29 33.32 -6.53
N PHE A 160 17.48 32.74 -6.70
CA PHE A 160 17.89 31.54 -5.97
C PHE A 160 17.81 31.73 -4.45
N LYS A 161 18.37 32.84 -3.92
CA LYS A 161 18.30 33.14 -2.48
C LYS A 161 16.86 33.28 -2.00
N SER A 162 16.04 34.06 -2.73
CA SER A 162 14.65 34.28 -2.35
C SER A 162 13.85 32.98 -2.27
N ILE A 163 14.08 32.05 -3.20
CA ILE A 163 13.37 30.75 -3.24
C ILE A 163 13.84 29.80 -2.14
N VAL A 164 15.14 29.82 -1.80
CA VAL A 164 15.67 28.98 -0.71
C VAL A 164 15.19 29.48 0.66
N ASP A 165 15.11 30.80 0.86
CA ASP A 165 14.63 31.40 2.11
C ASP A 165 13.10 31.31 2.26
N THR A 166 12.38 31.20 1.14
CA THR A 166 10.92 31.03 1.10
C THR A 166 10.54 29.83 0.22
N PRO A 167 10.76 28.60 0.70
CA PRO A 167 10.36 27.40 -0.05
C PRO A 167 8.85 27.40 -0.28
N LYS A 168 8.44 26.87 -1.44
CA LYS A 168 7.03 26.55 -1.71
C LYS A 168 6.53 25.44 -0.79
#